data_AF-L0PBD6-F1
#
_entry.id   AF-L0PBD6-F1
#
_cell.length_a   1.000
_cell.length_b   1.000
_cell.length_c   1.000
_cell.angle_alpha   90.00
_cell.angle_beta   90.00
_cell.angle_gamma   90.00
#
_symmetry.space_group_name_H-M   'P 1'
#
loop_
_entity.id
_entity.type
_entity.pdbx_description
1 polymer ?
#
loop_
_entity_poly.entity_id
_entity_poly.type
_entity_poly.pdbx_seq_one_letter_code
_entity_poly.pdbx_strand_id
1 'polypeptide(L)'
;MSYEDAEAIYITLNDNVRTTDELSQLLCYLPQLHGGLAPIAFGLFHPNPKVQFAIAELLERLDSHIAGRHFISDLNRFQKFAFSRILSKKSKLQKKN
;
A
#
# COMPACT_ATOMS: atom_id res chain seq x y z
N MET A 1 7.02 0.33 -17.94
CA MET A 1 6.26 -0.76 -17.31
C MET A 1 4.82 -0.59 -17.72
N SER A 2 4.17 -1.65 -18.22
CA SER A 2 2.74 -1.59 -18.57
C SER A 2 1.88 -1.55 -17.30
N TYR A 3 0.59 -1.25 -17.42
CA TYR A 3 -0.32 -1.32 -16.27
C TYR A 3 -0.51 -2.77 -15.82
N GLU A 4 -0.48 -3.70 -16.76
CA GLU A 4 -0.61 -5.14 -16.52
C GLU A 4 0.58 -5.68 -15.71
N ASP A 5 1.80 -5.28 -16.06
CA ASP A 5 3.01 -5.64 -15.29
C ASP A 5 2.96 -5.04 -13.88
N ALA A 6 2.54 -3.78 -13.76
CA ALA A 6 2.42 -3.10 -12.48
C ALA A 6 1.38 -3.79 -11.58
N GLU A 7 0.23 -4.17 -12.15
CA GLU A 7 -0.81 -4.92 -11.46
C GLU A 7 -0.26 -6.23 -10.91
N ALA A 8 0.42 -7.03 -11.72
CA ALA A 8 1.01 -8.30 -11.27
C ALA A 8 1.95 -8.10 -10.08
N ILE A 9 2.81 -7.07 -10.11
CA ILE A 9 3.73 -6.76 -9.01
C ILE A 9 2.96 -6.36 -7.74
N TYR A 10 2.03 -5.42 -7.84
CA TYR A 10 1.29 -4.92 -6.69
C TYR A 10 0.42 -5.99 -6.03
N ILE A 11 -0.26 -6.81 -6.83
CA ILE A 11 -1.07 -7.93 -6.32
C ILE A 11 -0.17 -8.97 -5.65
N THR A 12 0.93 -9.36 -6.30
CA THR A 12 1.89 -10.32 -5.73
C THR A 12 2.46 -9.84 -4.40
N LEU A 13 2.83 -8.55 -4.30
CA LEU A 13 3.30 -7.96 -3.04
C LEU A 13 2.24 -8.04 -1.94
N ASN A 14 1.00 -7.63 -2.23
CA ASN A 14 -0.08 -7.71 -1.24
C ASN A 14 -0.36 -9.15 -0.82
N ASP A 15 -0.30 -10.11 -1.74
CA ASP A 15 -0.64 -11.50 -1.46
C ASP A 15 0.43 -12.21 -0.62
N ASN A 16 1.70 -11.88 -0.82
CA ASN A 16 2.82 -12.55 -0.16
C ASN A 16 3.35 -11.81 1.08
N VAL A 17 3.06 -10.51 1.26
CA VAL A 17 3.50 -9.76 2.46
C VAL A 17 2.34 -9.68 3.46
N ARG A 18 2.29 -10.65 4.38
CA ARG A 18 1.19 -10.86 5.32
C ARG A 18 1.64 -10.90 6.78
N THR A 19 2.83 -11.41 7.05
CA THR A 19 3.37 -11.56 8.41
C THR A 19 4.20 -10.37 8.85
N THR A 20 4.42 -10.23 10.16
CA THR A 20 5.27 -9.18 10.74
C THR A 20 6.71 -9.23 10.22
N ASP A 21 7.26 -10.43 10.03
CA ASP A 21 8.62 -10.61 9.53
C ASP A 21 8.73 -10.22 8.06
N GLU A 22 7.76 -10.62 7.22
CA GLU A 22 7.69 -10.20 5.81
C GLU A 22 7.52 -8.68 5.67
N LEU A 23 6.69 -8.06 6.53
CA LEU A 23 6.56 -6.60 6.57
C LEU A 23 7.89 -5.93 6.92
N SER A 24 8.62 -6.48 7.90
CA SER A 24 9.92 -5.95 8.30
C SER A 24 10.97 -6.12 7.20
N GLN A 25 11.00 -7.29 6.55
CA GLN A 25 11.86 -7.56 5.40
C GLN A 25 11.56 -6.59 4.25
N LEU A 26 10.29 -6.36 3.92
CA LEU A 26 9.90 -5.39 2.90
C LEU A 26 10.43 -3.99 3.21
N LEU A 27 10.33 -3.55 4.47
CA LEU A 27 10.82 -2.24 4.91
C LEU A 27 12.36 -2.12 4.80
N CYS A 28 13.10 -3.22 4.99
CA CYS A 28 14.56 -3.23 4.79
C CYS A 28 14.97 -2.89 3.35
N TYR A 29 14.13 -3.23 2.36
CA TYR A 29 14.38 -2.91 0.95
C TYR A 29 13.89 -1.52 0.54
N LEU A 30 13.22 -0.78 1.42
CA LEU A 30 12.58 0.51 1.12
C LEU A 30 13.05 1.61 2.08
N PRO A 31 14.35 1.96 2.10
CA PRO A 31 14.87 2.94 3.06
C PRO A 31 14.20 4.32 2.90
N GLN A 32 13.86 4.96 4.02
CA GLN A 32 13.17 6.26 4.05
C GLN A 32 13.94 7.37 3.31
N LEU A 33 15.28 7.37 3.44
CA LEU A 33 16.16 8.32 2.74
C LEU A 33 16.03 8.25 1.21
N HIS A 34 15.59 7.11 0.67
CA HIS A 34 15.37 6.91 -0.77
C HIS A 34 13.88 6.90 -1.15
N GLY A 35 13.04 7.58 -0.36
CA GLY A 35 11.61 7.75 -0.65
C GLY A 35 10.69 6.69 -0.02
N GLY A 36 11.24 5.75 0.75
CA GLY A 36 10.47 4.84 1.59
C GLY A 36 9.38 4.09 0.82
N LEU A 37 8.13 4.20 1.28
CA LEU A 37 6.97 3.52 0.70
C LEU A 37 6.46 4.16 -0.60
N ALA A 38 7.09 5.20 -1.15
CA ALA A 38 6.59 5.87 -2.35
C ALA A 38 6.32 4.92 -3.54
N PRO A 39 7.19 3.94 -3.88
CA PRO A 39 6.92 2.99 -4.97
C PRO A 39 5.68 2.14 -4.73
N ILE A 40 5.42 1.75 -3.48
CA ILE A 40 4.22 0.99 -3.10
C ILE A 40 2.99 1.90 -3.16
N ALA A 41 3.08 3.09 -2.56
CA ALA A 41 1.99 4.05 -2.48
C ALA A 41 1.52 4.56 -3.86
N PHE A 42 2.37 4.48 -4.90
CA PHE A 42 1.94 4.79 -6.27
C PHE A 42 0.87 3.83 -6.79
N GLY A 43 0.76 2.61 -6.26
CA GLY A 43 -0.32 1.68 -6.60
C GLY A 43 -1.72 2.18 -6.21
N LEU A 44 -1.82 3.16 -5.29
CA LEU A 44 -3.09 3.83 -4.97
C LEU A 44 -3.67 4.64 -6.15
N PHE A 45 -2.84 4.96 -7.15
CA PHE A 45 -3.21 5.71 -8.35
C PHE A 45 -3.37 4.82 -9.59
N HIS A 46 -3.20 3.50 -9.45
CA HIS A 46 -3.36 2.55 -10.55
C HIS A 46 -4.80 2.60 -11.13
N PRO A 47 -5.01 2.49 -12.46
CA PRO A 47 -6.35 2.56 -13.06
C PRO A 47 -7.27 1.41 -12.62
N ASN A 48 -6.73 0.21 -12.37
CA ASN A 48 -7.51 -0.92 -11.88
C ASN A 48 -7.85 -0.78 -10.38
N PRO A 49 -9.14 -0.71 -9.98
CA PRO A 49 -9.55 -0.62 -8.58
C PRO A 49 -9.08 -1.78 -7.70
N LYS A 50 -8.89 -2.98 -8.27
CA LYS A 50 -8.38 -4.14 -7.51
C LYS A 50 -6.99 -3.85 -6.94
N VAL A 51 -6.11 -3.28 -7.76
CA VAL A 51 -4.77 -2.85 -7.34
C VAL A 51 -4.84 -1.77 -6.26
N GLN A 52 -5.71 -0.76 -6.46
CA GLN A 52 -5.89 0.29 -5.45
C GLN A 52 -6.27 -0.28 -4.08
N PHE A 53 -7.20 -1.24 -4.05
CA PHE A 53 -7.64 -1.87 -2.80
C PHE A 53 -6.57 -2.79 -2.19
N ALA A 54 -5.85 -3.56 -3.01
CA ALA A 54 -4.76 -4.40 -2.54
C ALA A 54 -3.65 -3.57 -1.88
N ILE A 55 -3.28 -2.44 -2.51
CA ILE A 55 -2.24 -1.56 -1.95
C ILE A 55 -2.73 -0.82 -0.72
N ALA A 56 -3.98 -0.38 -0.67
CA ALA A 56 -4.54 0.16 0.56
C ALA A 56 -4.50 -0.87 1.71
N GLU A 57 -4.80 -2.13 1.44
CA GLU A 57 -4.75 -3.19 2.46
C GLU A 57 -3.32 -3.48 2.95
N LEU A 58 -2.34 -3.50 2.05
CA LEU A 58 -0.93 -3.63 2.42
C LEU A 58 -0.47 -2.42 3.27
N LEU A 59 -0.88 -1.21 2.91
CA LEU A 59 -0.56 -0.01 3.70
C LEU A 59 -1.25 -0.01 5.08
N GLU A 60 -2.48 -0.54 5.21
CA GLU A 60 -3.13 -0.74 6.52
C GLU A 60 -2.35 -1.73 7.41
N ARG A 61 -1.82 -2.82 6.82
CA ARG A 61 -0.95 -3.76 7.55
C ARG A 61 0.34 -3.08 8.00
N LEU A 62 0.96 -2.27 7.14
CA LEU A 62 2.15 -1.49 7.48
C LEU A 62 1.87 -0.45 8.56
N ASP A 63 0.71 0.22 8.54
CA ASP A 63 0.34 1.20 9.57
C ASP A 63 0.12 0.56 10.95
N SER A 64 -0.37 -0.69 10.96
CA SER A 64 -0.52 -1.49 12.19
C SER A 64 0.81 -2.07 12.69
N HIS A 65 1.87 -2.05 11.87
CA HIS A 65 3.20 -2.57 12.21
C HIS A 65 4.05 -1.52 12.96
N ILE A 66 4.79 -1.95 13.99
CA ILE A 66 5.53 -1.03 14.87
C ILE A 66 6.55 -0.16 14.14
N ALA A 67 7.28 -0.73 13.17
CA ALA A 67 8.19 0.03 12.32
C ALA A 67 7.44 0.68 11.14
N GLY A 68 6.43 -0.01 10.59
CA GLY A 68 5.75 0.43 9.37
C GLY A 68 4.99 1.73 9.53
N ARG A 69 4.40 2.00 10.71
CA ARG A 69 3.74 3.29 11.01
C ARG A 69 4.64 4.50 10.79
N HIS A 70 5.96 4.37 11.02
CA HIS A 70 6.90 5.47 10.79
C HIS A 70 7.01 5.77 9.29
N PHE A 71 7.06 4.74 8.45
CA PHE A 71 7.06 4.91 7.00
C PHE A 71 5.73 5.42 6.46
N ILE A 72 4.60 5.04 7.06
CA ILE A 72 3.28 5.58 6.71
C ILE A 72 3.21 7.09 7.05
N SER A 73 3.79 7.49 8.19
CA SER A 73 3.90 8.90 8.56
C SER A 73 4.71 9.72 7.55
N ASP A 74 5.67 9.12 6.87
CA ASP A 74 6.51 9.80 5.87
C ASP A 74 5.84 9.95 4.49
N LEU A 75 4.68 9.31 4.27
CA LEU A 75 3.93 9.49 3.03
C LEU A 75 3.59 10.97 2.80
N ASN A 76 3.72 11.40 1.55
CA ASN A 76 3.39 12.77 1.18
C ASN A 76 1.86 13.02 1.23
N ARG A 77 1.46 14.29 1.15
CA ARG A 77 0.04 14.68 1.27
C ARG A 77 -0.86 14.01 0.22
N PHE A 78 -0.38 13.84 -1.01
CA PHE A 78 -1.14 13.21 -2.09
C PHE A 78 -1.36 11.72 -1.82
N GLN A 79 -0.32 11.02 -1.39
CA GLN A 79 -0.40 9.60 -1.03
C GLN A 79 -1.33 9.38 0.17
N LYS A 80 -1.20 10.19 1.23
CA LYS A 80 -2.09 10.14 2.40
C LYS A 80 -3.55 10.38 2.02
N PHE A 81 -3.82 11.36 1.17
CA PHE A 81 -5.18 11.65 0.69
C PHE A 81 -5.74 10.51 -0.15
N ALA A 82 -4.95 9.98 -1.09
CA ALA A 82 -5.35 8.83 -1.89
C ALA A 82 -5.64 7.61 -1.00
N PHE A 83 -4.79 7.34 -0.02
CA PHE A 83 -4.95 6.23 0.91
C PHE A 83 -6.28 6.33 1.68
N SER A 84 -6.51 7.45 2.35
CA SER A 84 -7.76 7.72 3.08
C SER A 84 -9.02 7.61 2.20
N ARG A 85 -8.94 8.13 0.97
CA ARG A 85 -10.04 8.04 -0.02
C ARG A 85 -10.34 6.59 -0.40
N ILE A 86 -9.32 5.76 -0.65
CA ILE A 86 -9.51 4.36 -1.04
C ILE A 86 -10.06 3.53 0.13
N LEU A 87 -9.59 3.75 1.38
CA LEU A 87 -10.16 3.10 2.56
C LEU A 87 -11.63 3.46 2.77
N SER A 88 -11.96 4.74 2.60
CA SER A 88 -13.35 5.21 2.67
C SER A 88 -14.23 4.58 1.58
N LYS A 89 -13.68 4.35 0.39
CA LYS A 89 -14.38 3.65 -0.70
C LYS A 89 -14.58 2.16 -0.37
N LYS A 90 -13.54 1.48 0.13
CA LYS A 90 -13.56 0.06 0.52
C LYS A 90 -14.62 -0.20 1.61
N SER A 91 -14.63 0.61 2.67
CA SER A 91 -15.61 0.45 3.77
C SER A 91 -17.06 0.66 3.32
N LYS A 92 -17.32 1.61 2.40
CA LYS A 92 -18.66 1.81 1.81
C LYS A 92 -19.12 0.60 0.98
N LEU A 93 -18.21 -0.05 0.25
CA LEU A 93 -18.51 -1.25 -0.53
C LEU A 93 -18.84 -2.44 0.38
N GLN A 94 -18.08 -2.63 1.47
CA GLN A 94 -18.31 -3.71 2.44
C GLN A 94 -19.66 -3.59 3.16
N LYS A 95 -20.17 -2.37 3.39
CA LYS A 95 -21.48 -2.14 4.01
C LYS A 95 -22.68 -2.40 3.08
N LYS A 96 -22.44 -2.54 1.78
CA LYS A 96 -23.51 -2.72 0.76
C LYS A 96 -23.76 -4.20 0.44
N ASN A 97 -22.85 -5.08 0.84
CA ASN A 97 -22.95 -6.52 0.71
C ASN A 97 -23.38 -7.15 2.03
#